data_AF-A0A1H1XZ59-F1
#
_entry.id   AF-A0A1H1XZ59-F1
#
_cell.length_a   1.000
_cell.length_b   1.000
_cell.length_c   1.000
_cell.angle_alpha   90.00
_cell.angle_beta   90.00
_cell.angle_gamma   90.00
#
_symmetry.space_group_name_H-M   'P 1'
#
loop_
_entity.id
_entity.type
_entity.pdbx_description
1 polymer ?
#
loop_
_entity_poly.entity_id
_entity_poly.type
_entity_poly.pdbx_seq_one_letter_code
_entity_poly.pdbx_strand_id
1 'polypeptide(L)'
;MRRLPAALLGAAAGAIVSAVGTRIGIAGDPARWRRNNHAGRPVTLTEGPAAAVGAVAGSVITELLDGAPGSSRTAWAATVAIGGAAAVGAYDDLLGSTQAKGFRGHLGALRKGVITSGMIKIVGVGAAASAAGVILPGRRAGAGRKVADVIINTTLTAGSANLINLLDLRPGRAAKMIIGLGVPAGAWPIAGAAAGVITDDLAGRSMLGDCGANALGAGLAVSAARLPLPVRLAALAGVVGLNLASERVSFTAVIADNPVLDALDRWGRGGSGPSTGSGPVVDG
;
A
#
# COMPACT_ATOMS: atom_id res chain seq x y z
N MET A 1 -5.22 -10.47 -27.13
CA MET A 1 -3.86 -11.05 -26.94
C MET A 1 -2.81 -10.03 -26.50
N ARG A 2 -3.04 -8.70 -26.56
CA ARG A 2 -2.04 -7.67 -26.20
C ARG A 2 -1.86 -7.42 -24.70
N ARG A 3 -2.84 -7.82 -23.88
CA ARG A 3 -2.91 -7.46 -22.47
C ARG A 3 -1.82 -8.07 -21.58
N LEU A 4 -1.46 -9.34 -21.80
CA LEU A 4 -0.41 -9.97 -21.00
C LEU A 4 0.97 -9.33 -21.27
N PRO A 5 1.40 -9.14 -22.54
CA PRO A 5 2.60 -8.33 -22.82
C PRO A 5 2.55 -6.92 -22.22
N ALA A 6 1.43 -6.22 -22.34
CA ALA A 6 1.26 -4.89 -21.76
C ALA A 6 1.36 -4.88 -20.22
N ALA A 7 0.81 -5.89 -19.56
CA ALA A 7 0.89 -6.06 -18.11
C ALA A 7 2.32 -6.39 -17.64
N LEU A 8 3.05 -7.24 -18.38
CA LEU A 8 4.44 -7.55 -18.09
C LEU A 8 5.36 -6.34 -18.29
N LEU A 9 5.15 -5.56 -19.35
CA LEU A 9 5.88 -4.32 -19.58
C LEU A 9 5.57 -3.26 -18.51
N GLY A 10 4.30 -3.15 -18.09
CA GLY A 10 3.93 -2.28 -16.97
C GLY A 10 4.52 -2.73 -15.64
N ALA A 11 4.61 -4.03 -15.38
CA ALA A 11 5.31 -4.57 -14.21
C ALA A 11 6.80 -4.22 -14.23
N ALA A 12 7.47 -4.43 -15.37
CA ALA A 12 8.87 -4.08 -15.54
C ALA A 12 9.09 -2.57 -15.36
N ALA A 13 8.25 -1.73 -15.95
CA ALA A 13 8.32 -0.29 -15.77
C ALA A 13 8.10 0.11 -14.30
N GLY A 14 7.09 -0.47 -13.63
CA GLY A 14 6.86 -0.22 -12.21
C GLY A 14 8.05 -0.60 -11.33
N ALA A 15 8.66 -1.77 -11.58
CA ALA A 15 9.85 -2.21 -10.88
C ALA A 15 11.05 -1.29 -11.12
N ILE A 16 11.33 -0.96 -12.38
CA ILE A 16 12.47 -0.11 -12.76
C ILE A 16 12.32 1.29 -12.18
N VAL A 17 11.16 1.93 -12.36
CA VAL A 17 10.92 3.29 -11.86
C VAL A 17 11.03 3.34 -10.34
N SER A 18 10.49 2.35 -9.63
CA SER A 18 10.59 2.29 -8.17
C SER A 18 12.05 2.08 -7.72
N ALA A 19 12.77 1.14 -8.33
CA ALA A 19 14.16 0.83 -8.00
C ALA A 19 15.14 1.98 -8.35
N VAL A 20 14.87 2.72 -9.42
CA VAL A 20 15.67 3.90 -9.80
C VAL A 20 15.31 5.08 -8.90
N GLY A 21 14.02 5.27 -8.59
CA GLY A 21 13.56 6.36 -7.72
C GLY A 21 14.19 6.32 -6.33
N THR A 22 14.38 5.14 -5.74
CA THR A 22 15.07 4.99 -4.46
C THR A 22 16.55 5.40 -4.52
N ARG A 23 17.19 5.27 -5.68
CA ARG A 23 18.61 5.63 -5.90
C ARG A 23 18.83 7.10 -6.20
N ILE A 24 17.91 7.72 -6.94
CA ILE A 24 17.96 9.15 -7.24
C ILE A 24 17.68 9.98 -5.98
N GLY A 25 16.92 9.42 -5.03
CA GLY A 25 16.54 10.08 -3.80
C GLY A 25 15.39 11.07 -4.01
N ILE A 26 14.90 11.63 -2.91
CA ILE A 26 13.83 12.63 -2.92
C ILE A 26 14.44 14.01 -2.73
N ALA A 27 13.93 15.00 -3.48
CA ALA A 27 14.34 16.39 -3.31
C ALA A 27 14.05 16.90 -1.89
N GLY A 28 14.98 17.67 -1.33
CA GLY A 28 14.89 18.22 0.03
C GLY A 28 15.77 17.48 1.02
N ASP A 29 15.57 17.75 2.31
CA ASP A 29 16.38 17.17 3.39
C ASP A 29 16.04 15.68 3.61
N PRO A 30 17.00 14.75 3.38
CA PRO A 30 16.79 13.32 3.59
C PRO A 30 16.45 12.96 5.04
N ALA A 31 16.82 13.80 6.01
CA ALA A 31 16.50 13.56 7.42
C ALA A 31 15.00 13.57 7.69
N ARG A 32 14.21 14.32 6.90
CA ARG A 32 12.75 14.37 7.03
C ARG A 32 12.05 13.06 6.67
N TRP A 33 12.72 12.20 5.89
CA TRP A 33 12.20 10.88 5.50
C TRP A 33 12.75 9.76 6.39
N ARG A 34 13.36 10.08 7.53
CA ARG A 34 13.84 9.06 8.47
C ARG A 34 12.83 8.79 9.56
N ARG A 35 12.64 7.52 9.86
CA ARG A 35 11.78 7.06 10.97
C ARG A 35 12.45 5.90 11.69
N ASN A 36 12.12 5.70 12.96
CA ASN A 36 12.55 4.50 13.66
C ASN A 36 11.58 3.36 13.35
N ASN A 37 12.13 2.21 12.98
CA ASN A 37 11.34 1.01 12.77
C ASN A 37 10.94 0.36 14.11
N HIS A 38 10.24 -0.77 14.02
CA HIS A 38 9.77 -1.52 15.18
C HIS A 38 10.87 -2.02 16.14
N ALA A 39 12.12 -2.09 15.68
CA ALA A 39 13.28 -2.49 16.47
C ALA A 39 14.10 -1.27 16.94
N GLY A 40 13.56 -0.05 16.80
CA GLY A 40 14.22 1.19 17.18
C GLY A 40 15.36 1.63 16.24
N ARG A 41 15.54 0.95 15.10
CA ARG A 41 16.60 1.29 14.13
C ARG A 41 16.09 2.33 13.13
N PRO A 42 16.92 3.31 12.74
CA PRO A 42 16.54 4.29 11.73
C PRO A 42 16.39 3.62 10.35
N VAL A 43 15.30 3.93 9.67
CA VAL A 43 15.00 3.51 8.29
C VAL A 43 14.57 4.71 7.47
N THR A 44 14.72 4.61 6.15
CA THR A 44 14.24 5.63 5.21
C THR A 44 12.83 5.31 4.68
N LEU A 45 12.01 6.33 4.51
CA LEU A 45 10.66 6.28 3.92
C LEU A 45 10.66 6.62 2.42
N THR A 46 11.83 6.85 1.82
CA THR A 46 11.97 7.29 0.43
C THR A 46 11.48 6.28 -0.60
N GLU A 47 11.36 5.01 -0.23
CA GLU A 47 10.78 3.99 -1.11
C GLU A 47 9.28 4.15 -1.33
N GLY A 48 8.56 4.78 -0.40
CA GLY A 48 7.12 5.00 -0.54
C GLY A 48 6.76 5.84 -1.78
N PRO A 49 7.30 7.06 -1.90
CA PRO A 49 7.13 7.89 -3.09
C PRO A 49 7.66 7.22 -4.37
N ALA A 50 8.80 6.53 -4.31
CA ALA A 50 9.36 5.83 -5.46
C ALA A 50 8.41 4.72 -5.96
N ALA A 51 7.87 3.91 -5.05
CA ALA A 51 6.91 2.86 -5.36
C ALA A 51 5.57 3.42 -5.86
N ALA A 52 5.09 4.54 -5.32
CA ALA A 52 3.90 5.20 -5.81
C ALA A 52 4.05 5.68 -7.26
N VAL A 53 5.17 6.35 -7.58
CA VAL A 53 5.48 6.81 -8.95
C VAL A 53 5.64 5.61 -9.88
N GLY A 54 6.32 4.54 -9.46
CA GLY A 54 6.45 3.32 -10.24
C GLY A 54 5.10 2.65 -10.50
N ALA A 55 4.22 2.57 -9.51
CA ALA A 55 2.88 2.00 -9.66
C ALA A 55 2.00 2.80 -10.63
N VAL A 56 2.07 4.15 -10.60
CA VAL A 56 1.40 5.01 -11.60
C VAL A 56 1.99 4.77 -12.99
N ALA A 57 3.32 4.85 -13.14
CA ALA A 57 3.99 4.69 -14.42
C ALA A 57 3.68 3.32 -15.05
N GLY A 58 3.80 2.24 -14.27
CA GLY A 58 3.48 0.90 -14.72
C GLY A 58 2.01 0.74 -15.12
N SER A 59 1.08 1.33 -14.35
CA SER A 59 -0.36 1.28 -14.67
C SER A 59 -0.65 2.03 -15.97
N VAL A 60 -0.11 3.23 -16.14
CA VAL A 60 -0.26 4.04 -17.36
C VAL A 60 0.30 3.29 -18.58
N ILE A 61 1.49 2.70 -18.46
CA ILE A 61 2.11 1.92 -19.54
C ILE A 61 1.26 0.70 -19.91
N THR A 62 0.77 -0.04 -18.92
CA THR A 62 -0.14 -1.17 -19.19
C THR A 62 -1.38 -0.73 -19.94
N GLU A 63 -2.03 0.35 -19.52
CA GLU A 63 -3.25 0.82 -20.18
C GLU A 63 -2.99 1.38 -21.59
N LEU A 64 -1.88 2.11 -21.76
CA LEU A 64 -1.49 2.65 -23.06
C LEU A 64 -1.23 1.54 -24.08
N LEU A 65 -0.57 0.45 -23.65
CA LEU A 65 -0.21 -0.67 -24.51
C LEU A 65 -1.36 -1.67 -24.72
N ASP A 66 -2.25 -1.83 -23.74
CA ASP A 66 -3.46 -2.67 -23.90
C ASP A 66 -4.41 -2.05 -24.93
N GLY A 67 -4.64 -0.73 -24.85
CA GLY A 67 -5.46 0.02 -25.80
C GLY A 67 -6.93 -0.39 -25.83
N ALA A 68 -7.42 -1.05 -24.78
CA ALA A 68 -8.80 -1.51 -24.70
C ALA A 68 -9.76 -0.34 -24.45
N PRO A 69 -11.06 -0.47 -24.81
CA PRO A 69 -12.07 0.52 -24.46
C PRO A 69 -12.09 0.78 -22.94
N GLY A 70 -11.87 2.03 -22.54
CA GLY A 70 -11.79 2.41 -21.12
C GLY A 70 -10.40 2.34 -20.50
N SER A 71 -9.35 2.00 -21.25
CA SER A 71 -7.95 2.02 -20.76
C SER A 71 -7.53 3.39 -20.25
N SER A 72 -7.80 4.48 -20.98
CA SER A 72 -7.48 5.84 -20.52
C SER A 72 -8.17 6.18 -19.19
N ARG A 73 -9.44 5.78 -19.03
CA ARG A 73 -10.18 5.97 -17.77
C ARG A 73 -9.57 5.14 -16.65
N THR A 74 -9.16 3.91 -16.93
CA THR A 74 -8.52 3.06 -15.91
C THR A 74 -7.17 3.63 -15.49
N ALA A 75 -6.38 4.16 -16.42
CA ALA A 75 -5.14 4.86 -16.13
C ALA A 75 -5.38 6.08 -15.22
N TRP A 76 -6.37 6.92 -15.55
CA TRP A 76 -6.76 8.05 -14.71
C TRP A 76 -7.23 7.63 -13.31
N ALA A 77 -8.05 6.59 -13.21
CA ALA A 77 -8.49 6.07 -11.92
C ALA A 77 -7.30 5.57 -11.09
N ALA A 78 -6.35 4.86 -11.70
CA ALA A 78 -5.13 4.42 -11.04
C ALA A 78 -4.29 5.61 -10.58
N THR A 79 -4.05 6.61 -11.43
CA THR A 79 -3.30 7.82 -11.09
C THR A 79 -3.94 8.58 -9.93
N VAL A 80 -5.26 8.76 -9.95
CA VAL A 80 -6.00 9.46 -8.88
C VAL A 80 -5.95 8.68 -7.57
N ALA A 81 -6.20 7.36 -7.61
CA ALA A 81 -6.20 6.53 -6.41
C ALA A 81 -4.79 6.44 -5.79
N ILE A 82 -3.79 6.06 -6.59
CA ILE A 82 -2.41 5.84 -6.15
C ILE A 82 -1.79 7.18 -5.74
N GLY A 83 -1.89 8.21 -6.59
CA GLY A 83 -1.31 9.53 -6.32
C GLY A 83 -1.98 10.25 -5.15
N GLY A 84 -3.31 10.20 -5.05
CA GLY A 84 -4.05 10.78 -3.93
C GLY A 84 -3.72 10.09 -2.61
N ALA A 85 -3.69 8.75 -2.59
CA ALA A 85 -3.30 7.99 -1.41
C ALA A 85 -1.83 8.23 -1.02
N ALA A 86 -0.92 8.31 -2.00
CA ALA A 86 0.49 8.62 -1.80
C ALA A 86 0.68 10.02 -1.21
N ALA A 87 -0.03 11.03 -1.72
CA ALA A 87 0.10 12.41 -1.24
C ALA A 87 -0.37 12.54 0.21
N VAL A 88 -1.50 11.91 0.55
CA VAL A 88 -2.03 11.89 1.92
C VAL A 88 -1.11 11.09 2.85
N GLY A 89 -0.57 9.97 2.39
CA GLY A 89 0.39 9.18 3.15
C GLY A 89 1.72 9.92 3.38
N ALA A 90 2.24 10.61 2.36
CA ALA A 90 3.43 11.45 2.49
C ALA A 90 3.22 12.60 3.46
N TYR A 91 2.01 13.18 3.51
CA TYR A 91 1.66 14.16 4.52
C TYR A 91 1.76 13.57 5.94
N ASP A 92 1.24 12.36 6.18
CA ASP A 92 1.33 11.73 7.51
C ASP A 92 2.77 11.31 7.85
N ASP A 93 3.54 10.81 6.89
CA ASP A 93 4.94 10.44 7.09
C ASP A 93 5.82 11.65 7.45
N LEU A 94 5.54 12.83 6.88
CA LEU A 94 6.35 14.05 7.07
C LEU A 94 5.87 14.95 8.21
N LEU A 95 4.56 14.96 8.50
CA LEU A 95 3.92 15.94 9.38
C LEU A 95 3.00 15.30 10.44
N GLY A 96 2.80 13.98 10.40
CA GLY A 96 1.92 13.26 11.33
C GLY A 96 2.42 13.34 12.77
N SER A 97 1.50 13.57 13.70
CA SER A 97 1.78 13.58 15.14
C SER A 97 1.27 12.31 15.81
N THR A 98 1.99 11.83 16.84
CA THR A 98 1.72 10.55 17.52
C THR A 98 0.53 10.56 18.48
N GLN A 99 -0.25 11.65 18.54
CA GLN A 99 -1.09 11.94 19.72
C GLN A 99 -2.46 11.24 19.76
N ALA A 100 -2.94 10.62 18.68
CA ALA A 100 -4.18 9.84 18.72
C ALA A 100 -4.06 8.57 17.86
N LYS A 101 -4.33 7.41 18.46
CA LYS A 101 -4.38 6.12 17.76
C LYS A 101 -5.79 5.54 17.79
N GLY A 102 -6.22 4.99 16.66
CA GLY A 102 -7.48 4.23 16.53
C GLY A 102 -8.73 5.10 16.35
N PHE A 103 -9.78 4.49 15.78
CA PHE A 103 -11.00 5.17 15.35
C PHE A 103 -11.71 5.94 16.48
N ARG A 104 -11.76 5.35 17.68
CA ARG A 104 -12.32 5.98 18.89
C ARG A 104 -11.53 7.21 19.35
N GLY A 105 -10.20 7.18 19.21
CA GLY A 105 -9.33 8.30 19.55
C GLY A 105 -9.56 9.50 18.63
N HIS A 106 -9.64 9.24 17.31
CA HIS A 106 -9.92 10.28 16.32
C HIS A 106 -11.33 10.87 16.47
N LEU A 107 -12.35 10.02 16.72
CA LEU A 107 -13.71 10.49 16.93
C LEU A 107 -13.85 11.31 18.22
N GLY A 108 -13.14 10.92 19.29
CA GLY A 108 -13.05 11.67 20.53
C GLY A 108 -12.35 13.02 20.37
N ALA A 109 -11.27 13.08 19.58
CA ALA A 109 -10.59 14.32 19.23
C ALA A 109 -11.47 15.25 18.39
N LEU A 110 -12.20 14.70 17.41
CA LEU A 110 -13.14 15.46 16.57
C LEU A 110 -14.25 16.11 17.41
N ARG A 111 -14.79 15.39 18.40
CA ARG A 111 -15.78 15.95 19.35
C ARG A 111 -15.24 17.13 20.16
N LYS A 112 -13.91 17.24 20.28
CA LYS A 112 -13.21 18.36 20.94
C LYS A 112 -12.75 19.42 19.94
N GLY A 113 -13.18 19.35 18.67
CA GLY A 113 -12.78 20.27 17.60
C GLY A 113 -11.37 20.06 17.07
N VAL A 114 -10.68 18.98 17.44
CA VAL A 114 -9.30 18.71 17.02
C VAL A 114 -9.28 17.82 15.78
N ILE A 115 -8.76 18.35 14.68
CA ILE A 115 -8.52 17.59 13.45
C ILE A 115 -7.17 16.87 13.58
N THR A 116 -7.24 15.55 13.71
CA THR A 116 -6.03 14.69 13.76
C THR A 116 -5.55 14.34 12.35
N SER A 117 -4.26 14.01 12.20
CA SER A 117 -3.73 13.50 10.92
C SER A 117 -4.46 12.25 10.43
N GLY A 118 -4.92 11.37 11.35
CA GLY A 118 -5.77 10.23 11.00
C GLY A 118 -7.11 10.60 10.34
N MET A 119 -7.70 11.76 10.69
CA MET A 119 -8.93 12.24 10.02
C MET A 119 -8.62 12.73 8.60
N ILE A 120 -7.51 13.45 8.43
CA ILE A 120 -7.00 13.87 7.12
C ILE A 120 -6.76 12.64 6.25
N LYS A 121 -6.18 11.58 6.82
CA LYS A 121 -5.97 10.29 6.15
C LYS A 121 -7.27 9.66 5.67
N ILE A 122 -8.25 9.50 6.56
CA ILE A 122 -9.54 8.90 6.23
C ILE A 122 -10.25 9.68 5.12
N VAL A 123 -10.34 11.01 5.26
CA VAL A 123 -11.04 11.87 4.30
C VAL A 123 -10.28 11.94 2.97
N GLY A 124 -8.97 12.14 3.00
CA GLY A 124 -8.14 12.28 1.81
C GLY A 124 -8.06 11.00 0.98
N VAL A 125 -7.77 9.86 1.62
CA VAL A 125 -7.76 8.56 0.93
C VAL A 125 -9.18 8.19 0.46
N GLY A 126 -10.20 8.45 1.28
CA GLY A 126 -11.60 8.22 0.92
C GLY A 126 -12.06 9.05 -0.29
N ALA A 127 -11.63 10.31 -0.38
CA ALA A 127 -11.91 11.18 -1.52
C ALA A 127 -11.22 10.70 -2.79
N ALA A 128 -9.93 10.35 -2.72
CA ALA A 128 -9.18 9.78 -3.85
C ALA A 128 -9.79 8.46 -4.33
N ALA A 129 -10.15 7.57 -3.40
CA ALA A 129 -10.83 6.30 -3.68
C ALA A 129 -12.20 6.53 -4.35
N SER A 130 -12.98 7.50 -3.87
CA SER A 130 -14.29 7.84 -4.44
C SER A 130 -14.18 8.38 -5.86
N ALA A 131 -13.24 9.30 -6.09
CA ALA A 131 -12.97 9.85 -7.41
C ALA A 131 -12.54 8.75 -8.39
N ALA A 132 -11.62 7.87 -7.97
CA ALA A 132 -11.22 6.72 -8.78
C ALA A 132 -12.40 5.77 -9.07
N GLY A 133 -13.26 5.51 -8.08
CA GLY A 133 -14.48 4.71 -8.24
C GLY A 133 -15.44 5.25 -9.31
N VAL A 134 -15.59 6.57 -9.38
CA VAL A 134 -16.39 7.26 -10.41
C VAL A 134 -15.72 7.23 -11.79
N ILE A 135 -14.40 7.41 -11.83
CA ILE A 135 -13.62 7.42 -13.08
C ILE A 135 -13.59 6.04 -13.73
N LEU A 136 -13.50 4.97 -12.94
CA LEU A 136 -13.42 3.59 -13.42
C LEU A 136 -14.50 3.27 -14.47
N PRO A 137 -14.15 2.51 -15.53
CA PRO A 137 -15.13 2.13 -16.55
C PRO A 137 -16.16 1.17 -15.95
N GLY A 138 -17.40 1.66 -15.80
CA GLY A 138 -18.52 0.83 -15.37
C GLY A 138 -19.00 -0.12 -16.45
N ARG A 139 -19.62 -1.22 -16.04
CA ARG A 139 -20.37 -2.11 -16.96
C ARG A 139 -21.64 -1.38 -17.44
N ARG A 140 -22.07 -1.62 -18.69
CA ARG A 140 -23.37 -1.11 -19.18
C ARG A 140 -24.47 -1.61 -18.24
N ALA A 141 -25.05 -0.70 -17.47
CA ALA A 141 -26.02 -1.02 -16.43
C ALA A 141 -26.87 0.20 -16.07
N GLY A 142 -28.01 -0.04 -15.42
CA GLY A 142 -28.86 1.01 -14.85
C GLY A 142 -28.17 1.82 -13.73
N ALA A 143 -28.72 2.99 -13.40
CA ALA A 143 -28.13 3.94 -12.46
C ALA A 143 -27.79 3.33 -11.09
N GLY A 144 -28.70 2.53 -10.51
CA GLY A 144 -28.48 1.90 -9.20
C GLY A 144 -27.27 0.97 -9.17
N ARG A 145 -27.03 0.20 -10.25
CA ARG A 145 -25.88 -0.69 -10.33
C ARG A 145 -24.56 0.08 -10.51
N LYS A 146 -24.59 1.24 -11.17
CA LYS A 146 -23.42 2.14 -11.25
C LYS A 146 -23.06 2.68 -9.87
N VAL A 147 -24.04 3.15 -9.09
CA VAL A 147 -23.83 3.63 -7.72
C VAL A 147 -23.24 2.53 -6.83
N ALA A 148 -23.81 1.32 -6.89
CA ALA A 148 -23.28 0.17 -6.17
C ALA A 148 -21.82 -0.14 -6.56
N ASP A 149 -21.50 -0.07 -7.86
CA ASP A 149 -20.13 -0.31 -8.34
C ASP A 149 -19.13 0.73 -7.83
N VAL A 150 -19.54 2.00 -7.80
CA VAL A 150 -18.75 3.09 -7.21
C VAL A 150 -18.51 2.82 -5.73
N ILE A 151 -19.56 2.52 -4.94
CA ILE A 151 -19.43 2.23 -3.50
C ILE A 151 -18.46 1.06 -3.28
N ILE A 152 -18.60 -0.05 -4.01
CA ILE A 152 -17.72 -1.21 -3.89
C ILE A 152 -16.27 -0.82 -4.18
N ASN A 153 -16.02 -0.09 -5.29
CA ASN A 153 -14.68 0.35 -5.66
C ASN A 153 -14.08 1.31 -4.65
N THR A 154 -14.86 2.27 -4.15
CA THR A 154 -14.44 3.22 -3.13
C THR A 154 -14.03 2.49 -1.85
N THR A 155 -14.92 1.64 -1.31
CA THR A 155 -14.67 0.95 -0.05
C THR A 155 -13.51 -0.04 -0.18
N LEU A 156 -13.43 -0.76 -1.30
CA LEU A 156 -12.30 -1.67 -1.55
C LEU A 156 -10.98 -0.91 -1.67
N THR A 157 -10.97 0.25 -2.34
CA THR A 157 -9.76 1.07 -2.53
C THR A 157 -9.28 1.69 -1.21
N ALA A 158 -10.15 2.36 -0.47
CA ALA A 158 -9.79 2.96 0.81
C ALA A 158 -9.42 1.88 1.85
N GLY A 159 -10.18 0.77 1.88
CA GLY A 159 -9.91 -0.34 2.79
C GLY A 159 -8.61 -1.08 2.48
N SER A 160 -8.27 -1.25 1.20
CA SER A 160 -7.02 -1.91 0.80
C SER A 160 -5.80 -1.02 1.08
N ALA A 161 -5.91 0.30 0.85
CA ALA A 161 -4.89 1.25 1.26
C ALA A 161 -4.59 1.12 2.77
N ASN A 162 -5.62 1.21 3.61
CA ASN A 162 -5.45 1.08 5.06
C ASN A 162 -4.94 -0.32 5.47
N LEU A 163 -5.44 -1.39 4.84
CA LEU A 163 -5.00 -2.76 5.16
C LEU A 163 -3.51 -2.96 4.88
N ILE A 164 -3.01 -2.51 3.73
CA ILE A 164 -1.59 -2.64 3.40
C ILE A 164 -0.74 -1.78 4.35
N ASN A 165 -1.22 -0.61 4.74
CA ASN A 165 -0.59 0.22 5.78
C ASN A 165 -0.51 -0.48 7.14
N LEU A 166 -1.52 -1.27 7.52
CA LEU A 166 -1.50 -2.07 8.75
C LEU A 166 -0.50 -3.24 8.68
N LEU A 167 -0.15 -3.68 7.47
CA LEU A 167 0.83 -4.73 7.23
C LEU A 167 2.26 -4.17 7.12
N ASP A 168 2.44 -2.87 6.93
CA ASP A 168 3.76 -2.22 6.83
C ASP A 168 4.41 -1.95 8.20
N LEU A 169 4.48 -2.97 9.06
CA LEU A 169 5.04 -2.88 10.41
C LEU A 169 6.31 -3.70 10.60
N ARG A 170 6.64 -4.56 9.64
CA ARG A 170 7.80 -5.44 9.66
C ARG A 170 8.44 -5.50 8.26
N PRO A 171 9.78 -5.64 8.19
CA PRO A 171 10.55 -5.70 6.93
C PRO A 171 9.92 -6.62 5.88
N GLY A 172 9.59 -6.05 4.73
CA GLY A 172 9.06 -6.70 3.53
C GLY A 172 7.66 -7.28 3.65
N ARG A 173 6.95 -7.11 4.78
CA ARG A 173 5.63 -7.74 4.96
C ARG A 173 4.61 -7.20 3.97
N ALA A 174 4.49 -5.88 3.87
CA ALA A 174 3.56 -5.24 2.94
C ALA A 174 3.93 -5.59 1.48
N ALA A 175 5.20 -5.47 1.09
CA ALA A 175 5.66 -5.80 -0.26
C ALA A 175 5.35 -7.25 -0.67
N LYS A 176 5.59 -8.24 0.21
CA LYS A 176 5.23 -9.64 -0.06
C LYS A 176 3.73 -9.83 -0.26
N MET A 177 2.92 -9.18 0.57
CA MET A 177 1.46 -9.26 0.45
C MET A 177 0.98 -8.63 -0.86
N ILE A 178 1.57 -7.50 -1.28
CA ILE A 178 1.27 -6.86 -2.55
C ILE A 178 1.65 -7.75 -3.73
N ILE A 179 2.84 -8.36 -3.72
CA ILE A 179 3.30 -9.25 -4.79
C ILE A 179 2.44 -10.51 -4.85
N GLY A 180 2.24 -11.18 -3.70
CA GLY A 180 1.51 -12.43 -3.58
C GLY A 180 0.03 -12.32 -3.96
N LEU A 181 -0.62 -11.19 -3.69
CA LEU A 181 -1.99 -10.92 -4.13
C LEU A 181 -2.02 -10.34 -5.56
N GLY A 182 -1.08 -9.45 -5.89
CA GLY A 182 -1.11 -8.67 -7.11
C GLY A 182 -0.86 -9.51 -8.36
N VAL A 183 0.08 -10.44 -8.32
CA VAL A 183 0.39 -11.34 -9.44
C VAL A 183 -0.83 -12.19 -9.86
N PRO A 184 -1.45 -13.01 -8.99
CA PRO A 184 -2.59 -13.83 -9.38
C PRO A 184 -3.85 -13.01 -9.69
N ALA A 185 -4.01 -11.82 -9.09
CA ALA A 185 -5.12 -10.92 -9.39
C ALA A 185 -4.93 -10.11 -10.68
N GLY A 186 -3.77 -10.20 -11.34
CA GLY A 186 -3.45 -9.45 -12.55
C GLY A 186 -3.08 -7.97 -12.32
N ALA A 187 -2.79 -7.57 -11.09
CA ALA A 187 -2.29 -6.25 -10.69
C ALA A 187 -0.76 -6.15 -10.90
N TRP A 188 -0.27 -6.58 -12.07
CA TRP A 188 1.13 -6.70 -12.41
C TRP A 188 1.96 -5.42 -12.22
N PRO A 189 1.48 -4.22 -12.60
CA PRO A 189 2.20 -2.97 -12.34
C PRO A 189 2.49 -2.71 -10.85
N ILE A 190 1.52 -3.07 -9.99
CA ILE A 190 1.60 -2.84 -8.55
C ILE A 190 2.55 -3.85 -7.90
N ALA A 191 2.47 -5.11 -8.31
CA ALA A 191 3.43 -6.14 -7.91
C ALA A 191 4.86 -5.79 -8.37
N GLY A 192 5.01 -5.26 -9.59
CA GLY A 192 6.28 -4.76 -10.12
C GLY A 192 6.85 -3.62 -9.27
N ALA A 193 6.04 -2.61 -8.94
CA ALA A 193 6.46 -1.51 -8.08
C ALA A 193 6.92 -1.97 -6.69
N ALA A 194 6.18 -2.89 -6.06
CA ALA A 194 6.59 -3.49 -4.78
C ALA A 194 7.90 -4.30 -4.92
N ALA A 195 8.06 -5.08 -5.99
CA ALA A 195 9.28 -5.84 -6.25
C ALA A 195 10.50 -4.94 -6.49
N GLY A 196 10.30 -3.73 -7.02
CA GLY A 196 11.37 -2.75 -7.24
C GLY A 196 12.01 -2.21 -5.96
N VAL A 197 11.30 -2.26 -4.82
CA VAL A 197 11.76 -1.71 -3.53
C VAL A 197 12.01 -2.78 -2.45
N ILE A 198 11.56 -4.01 -2.68
CA ILE A 198 11.53 -5.07 -1.65
C ILE A 198 12.91 -5.41 -1.05
N THR A 199 14.01 -5.21 -1.78
CA THR A 199 15.35 -5.61 -1.33
C THR A 199 15.83 -4.81 -0.12
N ASP A 200 15.65 -3.48 -0.14
CA ASP A 200 16.05 -2.61 0.96
C ASP A 200 15.08 -2.71 2.15
N ASP A 201 13.79 -2.89 1.85
CA ASP A 201 12.74 -3.15 2.84
C ASP A 201 13.01 -4.45 3.61
N LEU A 202 13.26 -5.57 2.93
CA LEU A 202 13.60 -6.87 3.56
C LEU A 202 14.86 -6.81 4.42
N ALA A 203 15.83 -5.97 4.04
CA ALA A 203 17.03 -5.73 4.82
C ALA A 203 16.80 -4.79 6.02
N GLY A 204 15.59 -4.21 6.16
CA GLY A 204 15.24 -3.27 7.20
C GLY A 204 16.00 -1.95 7.09
N ARG A 205 16.39 -1.54 5.88
CA ARG A 205 17.02 -0.23 5.58
C ARG A 205 15.99 0.83 5.22
N SER A 206 14.88 0.41 4.64
CA SER A 206 13.76 1.25 4.24
C SER A 206 12.43 0.64 4.66
N MET A 207 11.36 1.41 4.53
CA MET A 207 9.98 0.95 4.66
C MET A 207 9.07 1.81 3.77
N LEU A 208 7.95 1.25 3.31
CA LEU A 208 7.04 1.93 2.38
C LEU A 208 6.45 3.18 3.01
N GLY A 209 6.23 3.14 4.33
CA GLY A 209 5.56 4.21 5.04
C GLY A 209 4.10 4.34 4.62
N ASP A 210 3.44 5.34 5.19
CA ASP A 210 2.05 5.63 4.83
C ASP A 210 1.94 6.06 3.35
N CYS A 211 2.95 6.72 2.80
CA CYS A 211 3.00 7.09 1.39
C CYS A 211 2.91 5.86 0.46
N GLY A 212 3.83 4.91 0.59
CA GLY A 212 3.90 3.75 -0.28
C GLY A 212 2.80 2.74 -0.03
N ALA A 213 2.53 2.44 1.24
CA ALA A 213 1.58 1.39 1.61
C ALA A 213 0.14 1.74 1.17
N ASN A 214 -0.29 2.99 1.40
CA ASN A 214 -1.62 3.42 0.95
C ASN A 214 -1.71 3.47 -0.58
N ALA A 215 -0.65 3.94 -1.26
CA ALA A 215 -0.60 4.03 -2.72
C ALA A 215 -0.70 2.67 -3.40
N LEU A 216 0.11 1.70 -2.97
CA LEU A 216 0.12 0.35 -3.54
C LEU A 216 -1.17 -0.41 -3.19
N GLY A 217 -1.70 -0.25 -1.97
CA GLY A 217 -2.99 -0.82 -1.58
C GLY A 217 -4.16 -0.27 -2.42
N ALA A 218 -4.16 1.03 -2.70
CA ALA A 218 -5.14 1.64 -3.60
C ALA A 218 -5.01 1.11 -5.04
N GLY A 219 -3.78 0.96 -5.54
CA GLY A 219 -3.51 0.41 -6.87
C GLY A 219 -3.96 -1.05 -7.04
N LEU A 220 -3.80 -1.89 -6.01
CA LEU A 220 -4.31 -3.27 -6.00
C LEU A 220 -5.84 -3.29 -6.18
N ALA A 221 -6.55 -2.44 -5.44
CA ALA A 221 -8.01 -2.36 -5.51
C ALA A 221 -8.51 -1.84 -6.86
N VAL A 222 -7.85 -0.84 -7.45
CA VAL A 222 -8.16 -0.35 -8.80
C VAL A 222 -7.99 -1.47 -9.83
N SER A 223 -6.92 -2.28 -9.71
CA SER A 223 -6.71 -3.44 -10.58
C SER A 223 -7.81 -4.50 -10.40
N ALA A 224 -8.27 -4.71 -9.16
CA ALA A 224 -9.34 -5.64 -8.81
C ALA A 224 -10.72 -5.25 -9.38
N ALA A 225 -10.94 -4.00 -9.79
CA ALA A 225 -12.20 -3.56 -10.41
C ALA A 225 -12.58 -4.36 -11.67
N ARG A 226 -11.58 -5.00 -12.29
CA ARG A 226 -11.71 -5.85 -13.49
C ARG A 226 -12.14 -7.28 -13.19
N LEU A 227 -12.02 -7.71 -11.94
CA LEU A 227 -12.39 -9.05 -11.52
C LEU A 227 -13.92 -9.24 -11.56
N PRO A 228 -14.40 -10.49 -11.63
CA PRO A 228 -15.81 -10.78 -11.48
C PRO A 228 -16.37 -10.22 -10.17
N LEU A 229 -17.64 -9.80 -10.19
CA LEU A 229 -18.29 -9.22 -9.01
C LEU A 229 -18.20 -10.11 -7.75
N PRO A 230 -18.39 -11.45 -7.81
CA PRO A 230 -18.23 -12.30 -6.63
C PRO A 230 -16.83 -12.22 -6.00
N VAL A 231 -15.79 -12.15 -6.84
CA VAL A 231 -14.40 -12.02 -6.38
C VAL A 231 -14.17 -10.65 -5.72
N ARG A 232 -14.73 -9.58 -6.31
CA ARG A 232 -14.67 -8.23 -5.72
C ARG A 232 -15.40 -8.14 -4.39
N LEU A 233 -16.56 -8.78 -4.26
CA LEU A 233 -17.33 -8.82 -3.02
C LEU A 233 -16.61 -9.65 -1.95
N ALA A 234 -16.00 -10.79 -2.32
CA ALA A 234 -15.18 -11.57 -1.41
C ALA A 234 -13.95 -10.78 -0.93
N ALA A 235 -13.25 -10.10 -1.85
CA ALA A 235 -12.14 -9.22 -1.50
C ALA A 235 -12.58 -8.06 -0.58
N LEU A 236 -13.71 -7.42 -0.89
CA LEU A 236 -14.30 -6.37 -0.05
C LEU A 236 -14.62 -6.88 1.35
N ALA A 237 -15.28 -8.03 1.46
CA ALA A 237 -15.60 -8.64 2.74
C ALA A 237 -14.34 -8.97 3.55
N GLY A 238 -13.31 -9.54 2.90
CA GLY A 238 -12.02 -9.82 3.52
C GLY A 238 -11.31 -8.55 4.00
N VAL A 239 -11.24 -7.52 3.15
CA VAL A 239 -10.60 -6.24 3.47
C VAL A 239 -11.33 -5.55 4.63
N VAL A 240 -12.66 -5.45 4.59
CA VAL A 240 -13.45 -4.85 5.67
C VAL A 240 -13.30 -5.66 6.96
N GLY A 241 -13.42 -6.99 6.88
CA GLY A 241 -13.27 -7.87 8.03
C GLY A 241 -11.90 -7.76 8.70
N LEU A 242 -10.83 -7.71 7.90
CA LEU A 242 -9.47 -7.52 8.42
C LEU A 242 -9.29 -6.13 9.05
N ASN A 243 -9.76 -5.06 8.40
CA ASN A 243 -9.71 -3.72 8.99
C ASN A 243 -10.43 -3.67 10.35
N LEU A 244 -11.62 -4.26 10.46
CA LEU A 244 -12.35 -4.35 11.73
C LEU A 244 -11.62 -5.21 12.77
N ALA A 245 -11.05 -6.35 12.36
CA ALA A 245 -10.27 -7.22 13.25
C ALA A 245 -9.02 -6.51 13.81
N SER A 246 -8.39 -5.64 13.02
CA SER A 246 -7.19 -4.89 13.42
C SER A 246 -7.40 -3.96 14.63
N GLU A 247 -8.65 -3.56 14.91
CA GLU A 247 -8.97 -2.74 16.08
C GLU A 247 -8.87 -3.51 17.40
N ARG A 248 -8.96 -4.85 17.34
CA ARG A 248 -9.00 -5.72 18.51
C ARG A 248 -7.79 -6.63 18.59
N VAL A 249 -7.21 -6.97 17.45
CA VAL A 249 -6.17 -7.98 17.35
C VAL A 249 -4.97 -7.42 16.60
N SER A 250 -3.77 -7.63 17.15
CA SER A 250 -2.52 -7.32 16.45
C SER A 250 -2.24 -8.38 15.40
N PHE A 251 -2.27 -7.99 14.11
CA PHE A 251 -1.84 -8.89 13.02
C PHE A 251 -0.42 -9.41 13.22
N THR A 252 0.46 -8.59 13.80
CA THR A 252 1.82 -9.03 14.11
C THR A 252 1.84 -10.15 15.14
N ALA A 253 0.97 -10.11 16.16
CA ALA A 253 0.86 -11.19 17.14
C ALA A 253 0.27 -12.46 16.49
N VAL A 254 -0.81 -12.33 15.73
CA VAL A 254 -1.43 -13.47 15.01
C VAL A 254 -0.45 -14.14 14.06
N ILE A 255 0.36 -13.36 13.32
CA ILE A 255 1.39 -13.89 12.43
C ILE A 255 2.47 -14.63 13.22
N ALA A 256 2.95 -14.05 14.33
CA ALA A 256 3.99 -14.67 15.16
C ALA A 256 3.53 -15.96 15.85
N ASP A 257 2.25 -16.05 16.22
CA ASP A 257 1.68 -17.23 16.88
C ASP A 257 1.38 -18.39 15.91
N ASN A 258 1.45 -18.16 14.59
CA ASN A 258 1.25 -19.19 13.58
C ASN A 258 2.57 -19.55 12.88
N PRO A 259 3.09 -20.79 13.02
CA PRO A 259 4.41 -21.16 12.49
C PRO A 259 4.57 -20.97 10.98
N VAL A 260 3.51 -21.19 10.20
CA VAL A 260 3.56 -21.04 8.73
C VAL A 260 3.57 -19.56 8.36
N LEU A 261 2.72 -18.74 9.00
CA LEU A 261 2.68 -17.31 8.74
C LEU A 261 3.97 -16.61 9.21
N ASP A 262 4.52 -16.99 10.35
CA ASP A 262 5.80 -16.46 10.84
C ASP A 262 6.95 -16.83 9.89
N ALA A 263 7.01 -18.08 9.42
CA ALA A 263 8.02 -18.51 8.45
C ALA A 263 7.94 -17.68 7.15
N LEU A 264 6.74 -17.47 6.62
CA LEU A 264 6.52 -16.61 5.44
C LEU A 264 6.85 -15.13 5.71
N ASP A 265 6.49 -14.62 6.88
CA ASP A 265 6.77 -13.24 7.28
C ASP A 265 8.28 -12.99 7.42
N ARG A 266 9.03 -13.98 7.93
CA ARG A 266 10.49 -13.90 8.11
C ARG A 266 11.27 -14.24 6.85
N TRP A 267 10.69 -14.98 5.90
CA TRP A 267 11.36 -15.38 4.66
C TRP A 267 11.96 -14.19 3.91
N GLY A 268 13.21 -14.31 3.45
CA GLY A 268 13.91 -13.25 2.73
C GLY A 268 14.43 -12.10 3.60
N ARG A 269 14.11 -12.02 4.90
CA ARG A 269 14.79 -11.09 5.81
C ARG A 269 16.22 -11.56 6.02
N GLY A 270 17.19 -10.66 5.89
CA GLY A 270 18.59 -10.96 6.25
C GLY A 270 18.63 -11.36 7.72
N GLY A 271 19.03 -12.59 8.01
CA GLY A 271 18.96 -13.16 9.35
C GLY A 271 19.62 -12.25 10.36
N SER A 272 18.86 -11.78 11.36
CA SER A 272 19.46 -11.66 12.68
C SER A 272 19.59 -13.09 13.16
N GLY A 273 20.80 -13.65 13.07
CA GLY A 273 21.12 -14.83 13.86
C GLY A 273 20.76 -14.58 15.34
N PRO A 274 20.62 -15.63 16.15
CA PRO A 274 20.50 -15.45 17.59
C PRO A 274 21.64 -14.54 18.04
N SER A 275 21.31 -13.54 18.86
CA SER A 275 22.28 -12.66 19.51
C SER A 275 23.31 -13.52 20.22
N THR A 276 24.45 -13.75 19.58
CA THR A 276 25.59 -14.43 20.19
C THR A 276 26.19 -13.49 21.22
N GLY A 277 26.05 -13.86 22.49
CA GLY A 277 27.01 -13.53 23.54
C GLY A 277 26.92 -12.11 24.09
N SER A 278 26.23 -11.98 25.21
CA SER A 278 26.80 -11.23 26.33
C SER A 278 28.22 -11.75 26.60
N GLY A 279 29.24 -11.04 26.11
CA GLY A 279 30.61 -11.23 26.58
C GLY A 279 30.70 -10.87 28.06
N PRO A 280 31.56 -11.54 28.85
CA PRO A 280 31.69 -11.23 30.26
C PRO A 280 32.27 -9.81 30.41
N VAL A 281 31.65 -9.03 31.29
CA VAL A 281 32.26 -7.84 31.87
C VAL A 281 33.47 -8.33 32.64
N VAL A 282 34.66 -7.97 32.16
CA VAL A 282 35.89 -8.11 32.93
C VAL A 282 36.01 -6.83 33.73
N ASP A 283 35.75 -6.93 35.03
CA ASP A 283 36.12 -5.89 35.98
C ASP A 283 37.65 -5.79 36.02
N GLY A 284 38.16 -4.57 35.82
CA GLY A 284 39.56 -4.17 35.98
C GLY A 284 39.62 -2.69 36.33
#